data_AF-A0A961Y2Z3-F1
#
_entry.id   AF-A0A961Y2Z3-F1
#
_cell.length_a   1.000
_cell.length_b   1.000
_cell.length_c   1.000
_cell.angle_alpha   90.00
_cell.angle_beta   90.00
_cell.angle_gamma   90.00
#
_symmetry.space_group_name_H-M   'P 1'
#
loop_
_entity.id
_entity.type
_entity.pdbx_description
1 polymer ?
#
loop_
_entity_poly.entity_id
_entity_poly.type
_entity_poly.pdbx_seq_one_letter_code
_entity_poly.pdbx_strand_id
1 'polypeptide(L)'
;MSAQFKQAEFGALVGVSQPAVSDMLARGVLSAGANGGVWLLEYCRHLREMAAGRAASGDLDLATERARLAKEQADKVAMQNAISRNELAPVYLLEEVLAKAGARAAKILDTIPGTIKRREPGLSADTMMAISRDVAKVRNMAAAVTLDDLREEDVFEDQDGQAPDDSQEAGD
;
A
#
# COMPACT_ATOMS: atom_id res chain seq x y z
N MET A 1 0.20 -44.32 -54.22
CA MET A 1 -0.87 -45.11 -53.57
C MET A 1 -1.01 -44.58 -52.15
N SER A 2 -1.89 -43.59 -51.95
CA SER A 2 -2.05 -42.87 -50.68
C SER A 2 -2.92 -43.67 -49.73
N ALA A 3 -2.33 -44.24 -48.68
CA ALA A 3 -3.05 -44.96 -47.65
C ALA A 3 -4.06 -44.02 -46.96
N GLN A 4 -5.32 -44.42 -46.90
CA GLN A 4 -6.35 -43.75 -46.10
C GLN A 4 -5.94 -43.87 -44.63
N PHE A 5 -5.67 -42.74 -43.98
CA PHE A 5 -5.31 -42.68 -42.57
C PHE A 5 -6.58 -42.89 -41.75
N LYS A 6 -6.62 -43.86 -40.82
CA LYS A 6 -7.82 -44.05 -40.00
C LYS A 6 -7.94 -42.92 -38.97
N GLN A 7 -9.16 -42.56 -38.59
CA GLN A 7 -9.41 -41.45 -37.65
C GLN A 7 -8.67 -41.61 -36.30
N ALA A 8 -8.57 -42.85 -35.79
CA ALA A 8 -7.84 -43.15 -34.56
C ALA A 8 -6.33 -42.94 -34.71
N GLU A 9 -5.76 -43.31 -35.86
CA GLU A 9 -4.34 -43.10 -36.18
C GLU A 9 -4.04 -41.61 -36.32
N PHE A 10 -4.93 -40.85 -36.96
CA PHE A 10 -4.80 -39.40 -37.08
C PHE A 10 -4.89 -38.71 -35.71
N GLY A 11 -5.87 -39.11 -34.88
CA GLY A 11 -6.01 -38.58 -33.52
C GLY A 11 -4.75 -38.81 -32.69
N ALA A 12 -4.19 -40.02 -32.72
CA ALA A 12 -2.93 -40.33 -32.06
C ALA A 12 -1.75 -39.47 -32.60
N LEU A 13 -1.69 -39.25 -33.92
CA LEU A 13 -0.64 -38.44 -34.55
C LEU A 13 -0.67 -36.98 -34.08
N VAL A 14 -1.85 -36.36 -33.98
CA VAL A 14 -1.98 -34.93 -33.63
C VAL A 14 -2.28 -34.69 -32.14
N GLY A 15 -2.33 -35.75 -31.33
CA GLY A 15 -2.52 -35.67 -29.88
C GLY A 15 -3.96 -35.38 -29.44
N VAL A 16 -4.96 -35.80 -30.21
CA VAL A 16 -6.39 -35.65 -29.86
C VAL A 16 -7.11 -37.00 -29.86
N SER A 17 -8.26 -37.07 -29.19
CA SER A 17 -9.05 -38.29 -29.14
C SER A 17 -9.72 -38.59 -30.49
N GLN A 18 -9.96 -39.87 -30.80
CA GLN A 18 -10.71 -40.24 -32.02
C GLN A 18 -12.11 -39.60 -32.09
N PRO A 19 -12.89 -39.51 -30.99
CA PRO A 19 -14.15 -38.76 -31.00
C PRO A 19 -13.98 -37.29 -31.39
N ALA A 20 -12.88 -36.64 -30.99
CA ALA A 20 -12.60 -35.27 -31.40
C ALA A 20 -12.34 -35.17 -32.92
N VAL A 21 -11.62 -36.13 -33.51
CA VAL A 21 -11.45 -36.20 -34.98
C VAL A 21 -12.80 -36.41 -35.68
N SER A 22 -13.66 -37.27 -35.10
CA SER A 22 -15.02 -37.50 -35.63
C SER A 22 -15.88 -36.23 -35.55
N ASP A 23 -15.80 -35.47 -34.47
CA ASP A 23 -16.49 -34.16 -34.34
C ASP A 23 -16.00 -33.16 -35.38
N MET A 24 -14.68 -33.07 -35.58
CA MET A 24 -14.08 -32.17 -36.58
C MET A 24 -14.54 -32.53 -38.01
N LEU A 25 -14.66 -33.82 -38.33
CA LEU A 25 -15.23 -34.28 -39.60
C LEU A 25 -16.72 -33.90 -39.72
N ALA A 26 -17.51 -34.12 -38.66
CA ALA A 26 -18.93 -33.79 -38.65
C ALA A 26 -19.19 -32.28 -38.83
N ARG A 27 -18.30 -31.45 -38.27
CA ARG A 27 -18.36 -29.98 -38.39
C ARG A 27 -17.74 -29.43 -39.67
N GLY A 28 -17.20 -30.28 -40.53
CA GLY A 28 -16.55 -29.88 -41.79
C GLY A 28 -15.20 -29.18 -41.61
N VAL A 29 -14.58 -29.29 -40.43
CA VAL A 29 -13.21 -28.80 -40.19
C VAL A 29 -12.19 -29.68 -40.92
N LEU A 30 -12.46 -30.98 -40.99
CA LEU A 30 -11.69 -31.95 -41.78
C LEU A 30 -12.55 -32.48 -42.92
N SER A 31 -11.94 -32.69 -44.08
CA SER A 31 -12.64 -33.19 -45.28
C SER A 31 -12.82 -34.72 -45.22
N ALA A 32 -14.07 -35.21 -45.30
CA ALA A 32 -14.35 -36.65 -45.28
C ALA A 32 -13.66 -37.39 -46.45
N GLY A 33 -13.03 -38.54 -46.15
CA GLY A 33 -12.37 -39.38 -47.16
C GLY A 33 -11.02 -38.85 -47.68
N ALA A 34 -10.54 -37.72 -47.18
CA ALA A 34 -9.23 -37.19 -47.53
C ALA A 34 -8.08 -38.01 -46.92
N ASN A 35 -6.86 -37.82 -47.43
CA ASN A 35 -5.67 -38.47 -46.87
C ASN A 35 -5.15 -37.72 -45.64
N GLY A 36 -4.32 -38.39 -44.84
CA GLY A 36 -3.80 -37.82 -43.58
C GLY A 36 -2.97 -36.54 -43.75
N GLY A 37 -2.31 -36.34 -44.90
CA GLY A 37 -1.57 -35.11 -45.19
C GLY A 37 -2.50 -33.91 -45.39
N VAL A 38 -3.64 -34.11 -46.05
CA VAL A 38 -4.68 -33.08 -46.19
C VAL A 38 -5.29 -32.75 -44.83
N TRP A 39 -5.64 -33.77 -44.04
CA TRP A 39 -6.17 -33.56 -42.69
C TRP A 39 -5.20 -32.81 -41.78
N LEU A 40 -3.90 -33.07 -41.88
CA LEU A 40 -2.90 -32.34 -41.09
C LEU A 40 -2.90 -30.84 -41.46
N LEU A 41 -2.94 -30.52 -42.75
CA LEU A 41 -2.97 -29.13 -43.20
C LEU A 41 -4.27 -28.41 -42.79
N GLU A 42 -5.42 -29.10 -42.89
CA GLU A 42 -6.73 -28.58 -42.46
C GLU A 42 -6.76 -28.36 -40.94
N TYR A 43 -6.27 -29.32 -40.15
CA TYR A 43 -6.13 -29.19 -38.70
C TYR A 43 -5.22 -28.02 -38.31
N CYS A 44 -4.05 -27.88 -38.94
CA CYS A 44 -3.15 -26.76 -38.71
C CYS A 44 -3.75 -25.41 -39.15
N ARG A 45 -4.59 -25.37 -40.19
CA ARG A 45 -5.34 -24.17 -40.58
C ARG A 45 -6.36 -23.81 -39.51
N HIS A 46 -7.15 -24.78 -39.05
CA HIS A 46 -8.14 -24.59 -38.01
C HIS A 46 -7.53 -24.06 -36.71
N LEU A 47 -6.40 -24.63 -36.26
CA LEU A 47 -5.69 -24.13 -35.07
C LEU A 47 -5.21 -22.68 -35.24
N ARG A 48 -4.74 -22.29 -36.43
CA ARG A 48 -4.33 -20.92 -36.71
C ARG A 48 -5.50 -19.95 -36.72
N GLU A 49 -6.64 -20.35 -37.29
CA GLU A 49 -7.87 -19.54 -37.27
C GLU A 49 -8.40 -19.37 -35.85
N MET A 50 -8.40 -20.43 -35.03
CA MET A 50 -8.79 -20.34 -33.61
C MET A 50 -7.82 -19.49 -32.80
N ALA A 51 -6.52 -19.57 -33.07
CA ALA A 51 -5.52 -18.72 -32.42
C ALA A 51 -5.68 -17.25 -32.83
N ALA A 52 -5.87 -16.97 -34.11
CA ALA A 52 -6.13 -15.63 -34.63
C ALA A 52 -7.45 -15.06 -34.09
N GLY A 53 -8.50 -15.89 -33.99
CA GLY A 53 -9.79 -15.53 -33.41
C GLY A 53 -9.68 -15.15 -31.94
N ARG A 54 -8.88 -15.87 -31.14
CA ARG A 54 -8.61 -15.52 -29.73
C ARG A 54 -7.80 -14.23 -29.57
N ALA A 55 -6.90 -13.95 -30.50
CA ALA A 55 -6.16 -12.69 -30.52
C ALA A 55 -7.08 -11.52 -30.92
N ALA A 56 -7.97 -11.72 -31.88
CA ALA A 56 -8.92 -10.71 -32.35
C ALA A 56 -10.09 -10.48 -31.36
N SER A 57 -10.52 -11.50 -30.62
CA SER A 57 -11.58 -11.38 -29.61
C SER A 57 -11.10 -10.74 -28.29
N GLY A 58 -9.79 -10.53 -28.15
CA GLY A 58 -9.20 -9.97 -26.93
C GLY A 58 -9.14 -10.94 -25.75
N ASP A 59 -9.38 -12.24 -25.94
CA ASP A 59 -9.35 -13.23 -24.84
C ASP A 59 -7.98 -13.32 -24.14
N LEU A 60 -6.90 -13.13 -24.91
CA LEU A 60 -5.54 -13.05 -24.37
C LEU A 60 -5.32 -11.81 -23.49
N ASP A 61 -5.98 -10.70 -23.84
CA ASP A 61 -5.99 -9.47 -23.05
C ASP A 61 -6.83 -9.66 -21.77
N LEU A 62 -7.98 -10.32 -21.86
CA LEU A 62 -8.83 -10.64 -20.71
C LEU A 62 -8.12 -11.50 -19.66
N ALA A 63 -7.32 -12.48 -20.07
CA ALA A 63 -6.52 -13.28 -19.14
C ALA A 63 -5.47 -12.42 -18.42
N THR A 64 -4.85 -11.49 -19.14
CA THR A 64 -3.85 -10.55 -18.60
C THR A 64 -4.49 -9.55 -17.63
N GLU A 65 -5.63 -8.96 -17.99
CA GLU A 65 -6.38 -8.03 -17.14
C GLU A 65 -6.92 -8.72 -15.89
N ARG A 66 -7.37 -9.98 -15.99
CA ARG A 66 -7.76 -10.77 -14.80
C ARG A 66 -6.57 -11.04 -13.87
N ALA A 67 -5.39 -11.32 -14.42
CA ALA A 67 -4.18 -11.48 -13.61
C ALA A 67 -3.80 -10.17 -12.90
N ARG A 68 -3.92 -9.02 -13.58
CA ARG A 68 -3.70 -7.70 -12.99
C ARG A 68 -4.69 -7.42 -11.85
N LEU A 69 -5.98 -7.65 -12.09
CA LEU A 69 -7.02 -7.50 -11.07
C LEU A 69 -6.78 -8.42 -9.87
N ALA A 70 -6.41 -9.69 -10.09
CA ALA A 70 -6.12 -10.63 -9.02
C ALA A 70 -4.92 -10.17 -8.17
N LYS A 71 -3.90 -9.57 -8.80
CA LYS A 71 -2.77 -8.96 -8.08
C LYS A 71 -3.23 -7.79 -7.21
N GLU A 72 -3.99 -6.85 -7.78
CA GLU A 72 -4.51 -5.70 -7.02
C GLU A 72 -5.41 -6.13 -5.85
N GLN A 73 -6.20 -7.20 -6.03
CA GLN A 73 -7.00 -7.79 -4.96
C GLN A 73 -6.13 -8.43 -3.88
N ALA A 74 -5.07 -9.14 -4.25
CA ALA A 74 -4.12 -9.72 -3.30
C ALA A 74 -3.42 -8.62 -2.48
N ASP A 75 -3.00 -7.54 -3.13
CA ASP A 75 -2.38 -6.38 -2.46
C ASP A 75 -3.35 -5.72 -1.48
N LYS A 76 -4.62 -5.54 -1.87
CA LYS A 76 -5.67 -5.02 -0.98
C LYS A 76 -5.84 -5.90 0.28
N VAL A 77 -5.91 -7.22 0.11
CA VAL A 77 -6.03 -8.15 1.25
C VAL A 77 -4.77 -8.11 2.13
N ALA A 78 -3.59 -8.00 1.52
CA ALA A 78 -2.33 -7.87 2.27
C ALA A 78 -2.32 -6.60 3.13
N MET A 79 -2.77 -5.45 2.59
CA MET A 79 -2.90 -4.21 3.36
C MET A 79 -3.91 -4.33 4.50
N GLN A 80 -5.07 -4.96 4.26
CA GLN A 80 -6.09 -5.19 5.30
C GLN A 80 -5.58 -6.11 6.43
N ASN A 81 -4.83 -7.14 6.08
CA ASN A 81 -4.19 -8.03 7.05
C ASN A 81 -3.15 -7.28 7.88
N ALA A 82 -2.33 -6.43 7.25
CA ALA A 82 -1.35 -5.62 7.97
C ALA A 82 -2.01 -4.62 8.94
N ILE A 83 -3.13 -3.99 8.54
CA ILE A 83 -3.93 -3.17 9.47
C ILE A 83 -4.45 -4.01 10.64
N SER A 84 -4.98 -5.21 10.35
CA SER A 84 -5.50 -6.13 11.38
C SER A 84 -4.42 -6.63 12.34
N ARG A 85 -3.16 -6.73 11.86
CA ARG A 85 -1.98 -7.05 12.68
C ARG A 85 -1.36 -5.83 13.40
N ASN A 86 -1.92 -4.64 13.21
CA ASN A 86 -1.39 -3.36 13.70
C ASN A 86 0.01 -2.99 13.13
N GLU A 87 0.33 -3.48 11.95
CA GLU A 87 1.57 -3.15 11.22
C GLU A 87 1.40 -1.89 10.34
N LEU A 88 0.16 -1.57 9.96
CA LEU A 88 -0.21 -0.40 9.17
C LEU A 88 -1.34 0.36 9.87
N ALA A 89 -1.20 1.68 10.00
CA ALA A 89 -2.23 2.55 10.55
C ALA A 89 -2.57 3.66 9.54
N PRO A 90 -3.85 4.00 9.34
CA PRO A 90 -4.21 5.16 8.55
C PRO A 90 -3.67 6.45 9.19
N VAL A 91 -3.07 7.33 8.38
CA VAL A 91 -2.46 8.59 8.86
C VAL A 91 -3.46 9.44 9.64
N TYR A 92 -4.69 9.58 9.15
CA TYR A 92 -5.74 10.37 9.83
C TYR A 92 -6.05 9.86 11.25
N LEU A 93 -5.91 8.55 11.48
CA LEU A 93 -6.15 7.95 12.80
C LEU A 93 -5.02 8.33 13.76
N LEU A 94 -3.77 8.32 13.27
CA LEU A 94 -2.60 8.77 14.03
C LEU A 94 -2.72 10.25 14.38
N GLU A 95 -3.11 11.09 13.41
CA GLU A 95 -3.37 12.52 13.63
C GLU A 95 -4.46 12.75 14.69
N GLU A 96 -5.57 12.02 14.63
CA GLU A 96 -6.65 12.14 15.61
C GLU A 96 -6.19 11.73 17.02
N VAL A 97 -5.44 10.63 17.13
CA VAL A 97 -4.88 10.16 18.41
C VAL A 97 -3.87 11.16 18.97
N LEU A 98 -2.95 11.68 18.16
CA LEU A 98 -1.97 12.69 18.57
C LEU A 98 -2.66 13.99 18.99
N ALA A 99 -3.63 14.48 18.21
CA ALA A 99 -4.38 15.69 18.55
C ALA A 99 -5.12 15.55 19.88
N LYS A 100 -5.76 14.40 20.12
CA LYS A 100 -6.42 14.09 21.40
C LYS A 100 -5.42 14.01 22.56
N ALA A 101 -4.27 13.37 22.35
CA ALA A 101 -3.21 13.26 23.34
C ALA A 101 -2.62 14.63 23.70
N GLY A 102 -2.26 15.43 22.69
CA GLY A 102 -1.76 16.80 22.83
C GLY A 102 -2.75 17.71 23.54
N ALA A 103 -4.04 17.67 23.16
CA ALA A 103 -5.07 18.45 23.84
C ALA A 103 -5.25 18.05 25.32
N ARG A 104 -5.12 16.75 25.65
CA ARG A 104 -5.15 16.30 27.05
C ARG A 104 -3.91 16.77 27.81
N ALA A 105 -2.71 16.68 27.23
CA ALA A 105 -1.48 17.15 27.83
C ALA A 105 -1.53 18.67 28.08
N ALA A 106 -1.95 19.46 27.09
CA ALA A 106 -2.14 20.90 27.19
C ALA A 106 -3.05 21.30 28.37
N LYS A 107 -4.19 20.61 28.52
CA LYS A 107 -5.10 20.85 29.65
C LYS A 107 -4.43 20.61 31.00
N ILE A 108 -3.61 19.57 31.12
CA ILE A 108 -2.89 19.26 32.36
C ILE A 108 -1.84 20.36 32.64
N LEU A 109 -1.08 20.76 31.62
CA LEU A 109 -0.10 21.84 31.72
C LEU A 109 -0.75 23.16 32.20
N ASP A 110 -1.92 23.51 31.66
CA ASP A 110 -2.67 24.72 32.05
C ASP A 110 -3.11 24.71 33.53
N THR A 111 -3.17 23.54 34.18
CA THR A 111 -3.49 23.45 35.62
C THR A 111 -2.29 23.72 36.54
N ILE A 112 -1.05 23.69 36.01
CA ILE A 112 0.18 23.80 36.81
C ILE A 112 0.24 25.12 37.57
N PRO A 113 0.02 26.31 36.96
CA PRO A 113 0.11 27.57 37.70
C PRO A 113 -0.88 27.63 38.87
N GLY A 114 -2.12 27.20 38.66
CA GLY A 114 -3.14 27.16 39.72
C GLY A 114 -2.77 26.19 40.86
N THR A 115 -2.21 25.03 40.51
CA THR A 115 -1.78 24.02 41.48
C THR A 115 -0.61 24.53 42.32
N ILE A 116 0.36 25.20 41.70
CA ILE A 116 1.51 25.80 42.40
C ILE A 116 1.02 26.91 43.35
N LYS A 117 0.17 27.83 42.89
CA LYS A 117 -0.33 28.92 43.75
C LYS A 117 -1.13 28.41 44.96
N ARG A 118 -1.84 27.30 44.80
CA ARG A 118 -2.56 26.65 45.91
C ARG A 118 -1.62 26.01 46.94
N ARG A 119 -0.51 25.42 46.48
CA ARG A 119 0.50 24.79 47.35
C ARG A 119 1.38 25.83 48.04
N GLU A 120 1.73 26.90 47.31
CA GLU A 120 2.65 27.95 47.75
C GLU A 120 2.00 29.35 47.61
N PRO A 121 1.08 29.74 48.52
CA PRO A 121 0.38 31.02 48.44
C PRO A 121 1.30 32.24 48.51
N GLY A 122 2.48 32.10 49.13
CA GLY A 122 3.47 33.16 49.33
C GLY A 122 4.27 33.55 48.08
N LEU A 123 4.17 32.79 46.98
CA LEU A 123 4.84 33.15 45.72
C LEU A 123 4.30 34.48 45.17
N SER A 124 5.23 35.32 44.71
CA SER A 124 4.93 36.63 44.13
C SER A 124 4.10 36.50 42.84
N ALA A 125 3.36 37.57 42.51
CA ALA A 125 2.61 37.62 41.26
C ALA A 125 3.52 37.53 40.03
N ASP A 126 4.72 38.11 40.09
CA ASP A 126 5.68 38.12 38.99
C ASP A 126 6.21 36.72 38.69
N THR A 127 6.56 35.94 39.72
CA THR A 127 6.98 34.54 39.55
C THR A 127 5.84 33.70 38.97
N MET A 128 4.60 33.92 39.43
CA MET A 128 3.43 33.22 38.89
C MET A 128 3.17 33.55 37.41
N MET A 129 3.42 34.80 37.00
CA MET A 129 3.35 35.21 35.60
C MET A 129 4.44 34.55 34.75
N ALA A 130 5.68 34.46 35.26
CA ALA A 130 6.78 33.77 34.57
C ALA A 130 6.44 32.29 34.32
N ILE A 131 6.00 31.57 35.37
CA ILE A 131 5.58 30.16 35.24
C ILE A 131 4.46 30.00 34.21
N SER A 132 3.46 30.88 34.23
CA SER A 132 2.33 30.81 33.28
C SER A 132 2.80 31.06 31.85
N ARG A 133 3.78 31.93 31.64
CA ARG A 133 4.38 32.20 30.33
C ARG A 133 5.16 31.00 29.82
N ASP A 134 5.95 30.35 30.66
CA ASP A 134 6.76 29.19 30.27
C ASP A 134 5.87 28.00 29.92
N VAL A 135 4.81 27.76 30.69
CA VAL A 135 3.78 26.76 30.37
C VAL A 135 3.14 27.04 29.01
N ALA A 136 2.80 28.30 28.73
CA ALA A 136 2.23 28.70 27.44
C ALA A 136 3.22 28.50 26.28
N LYS A 137 4.52 28.81 26.48
CA LYS A 137 5.59 28.59 25.50
C LYS A 137 5.68 27.11 25.13
N VAL A 138 5.80 26.22 26.13
CA VAL A 138 5.88 24.76 25.91
C VAL A 138 4.65 24.23 25.18
N ARG A 139 3.45 24.67 25.57
CA ARG A 139 2.20 24.24 24.92
C ARG A 139 2.15 24.66 23.45
N ASN A 140 2.55 25.90 23.14
CA ASN A 140 2.54 26.40 21.78
C ASN A 140 3.58 25.70 20.90
N MET A 141 4.76 25.39 21.45
CA MET A 141 5.77 24.59 20.75
C MET A 141 5.23 23.19 20.44
N ALA A 142 4.66 22.50 21.43
CA ALA A 142 4.08 21.16 21.22
C ALA A 142 2.92 21.16 20.21
N ALA A 143 2.14 22.25 20.14
CA ALA A 143 1.06 22.40 19.17
C ALA A 143 1.54 22.73 17.75
N ALA A 144 2.77 23.23 17.60
CA ALA A 144 3.37 23.58 16.32
C ALA A 144 4.05 22.39 15.62
N VAL A 145 4.24 21.26 16.33
CA VAL A 145 4.88 20.05 15.78
C VAL A 145 4.05 19.49 14.61
N THR A 146 4.73 19.25 13.51
CA THR A 146 4.22 18.73 12.24
C THR A 146 4.97 17.46 11.83
N LEU A 147 4.45 16.78 10.81
CA LEU A 147 5.14 15.60 10.23
C LEU A 147 6.47 15.95 9.55
N ASP A 148 6.66 17.21 9.14
CA ASP A 148 7.91 17.65 8.51
C ASP A 148 9.03 17.79 9.55
N ASP A 149 8.70 18.11 10.80
CA ASP A 149 9.67 18.18 11.92
C ASP A 149 10.27 16.80 12.23
N LEU A 150 9.56 15.69 11.97
CA LEU A 150 10.10 14.33 12.14
C LEU A 150 11.18 13.94 11.12
N ARG A 151 11.37 14.75 10.06
CA ARG A 151 12.37 14.51 9.01
C ARG A 151 13.69 15.21 9.29
N GLU A 152 13.67 16.24 10.14
CA GLU A 152 14.84 16.95 10.60
C GLU A 152 15.15 16.40 12.00
N GLU A 153 16.26 15.67 12.16
CA GLU A 153 16.65 15.13 13.47
C GLU A 153 16.69 16.26 14.51
N ASP A 154 15.80 16.22 15.51
CA ASP A 154 15.71 17.21 16.58
C ASP A 154 17.04 17.29 17.36
N VAL A 155 17.91 18.21 16.97
CA VAL A 155 19.00 18.70 17.82
C VAL A 155 18.34 19.64 18.82
N PHE A 156 18.03 19.12 20.01
CA PHE A 156 17.73 19.96 21.17
C PHE A 156 18.99 20.76 21.54
N GLU A 157 19.20 21.90 20.89
CA GLU A 157 20.15 22.90 21.36
C GLU A 157 19.50 23.68 22.50
N ASP A 158 19.88 23.34 23.74
CA ASP A 158 19.64 24.17 24.92
C ASP A 158 20.41 25.50 24.76
N GLN A 159 19.82 26.47 24.06
CA GLN A 159 20.26 27.87 24.10
C GLN A 159 19.66 28.56 25.33
N ASP A 160 20.16 28.22 26.52
CA ASP A 160 20.02 29.07 27.70
C ASP A 160 21.24 28.86 28.61
N GLY A 161 22.34 29.53 28.24
CA GLY A 161 23.60 29.49 28.98
C GLY A 161 24.40 30.79 29.00
N GLN A 162 23.83 31.92 28.52
CA GLN A 162 24.50 33.22 28.66
C GLN A 162 23.92 33.99 29.83
N ALA A 163 24.44 33.71 31.02
CA ALA A 163 24.34 34.65 32.13
C ALA A 163 25.08 35.95 31.75
N PRO A 164 24.60 37.13 32.18
CA PRO A 164 25.38 38.36 32.03
C PRO A 164 26.64 38.25 32.88
N ASP A 165 27.80 38.56 32.30
CA ASP A 165 29.06 38.74 33.02
C ASP A 165 28.95 40.00 33.89
N ASP A 166 28.43 39.83 35.10
CA ASP A 166 28.56 40.79 36.20
C ASP A 166 29.73 40.35 37.09
N SER A 167 30.94 40.57 36.59
CA SER A 167 32.15 40.63 37.42
C SER A 167 32.19 41.98 38.15
N GLN A 168 31.56 42.04 39.33
CA GLN A 168 31.70 43.17 40.26
C GLN A 168 33.06 43.16 40.99
N GLU A 169 33.72 44.32 40.92
CA GLU A 169 34.46 45.06 41.97
C GLU A 169 35.43 44.37 42.96
N ALA A 170 36.53 45.14 43.17
CA ALA A 170 37.29 45.36 44.40
C ALA A 170 38.42 44.37 44.77
N GLY A 171 39.65 44.88 44.64
CA GLY A 171 40.85 44.35 45.27
C GLY A 171 41.97 45.40 45.35
N ASP A 172 42.04 46.04 46.52
CA ASP A 172 43.13 46.84 47.15
C ASP A 172 43.74 48.03 46.39
#